data_AF-A0A7V5GYL7-F1
#
_entry.id   AF-A0A7V5GYL7-F1
#
_cell.length_a   1.000
_cell.length_b   1.000
_cell.length_c   1.000
_cell.angle_alpha   90.00
_cell.angle_beta   90.00
_cell.angle_gamma   90.00
#
_symmetry.space_group_name_H-M   'P 1'
#
loop_
_entity.id
_entity.type
_entity.pdbx_description
1 polymer ?
#
loop_
_entity_poly.entity_id
_entity_poly.type
_entity_poly.pdbx_seq_one_letter_code
_entity_poly.pdbx_strand_id
1 'polypeptide(L)'
;HVTIPLDPRKSGLENAQSLYERAKRLRRGRPLVERKMQRLQREVKALQEGLTQMENGEGMSDRAAALLPTLPKRKNELAATSPRVHSIDGYTVQVGKNARQNDAILRMARPNDLWLHARGVPGSHVVIRRHGATEVPQEVIVAAARLAARHSKARHEPRVEVSVTEVKHVHKPKGAPPGLVILAREDTLTVDPSALEER
;
A
#
# COMPACT_ATOMS: atom_id res chain seq x y z
N HIS A 1 -48.56 7.87 20.68
CA HIS A 1 -48.17 6.51 20.27
C HIS A 1 -46.97 6.60 19.32
N VAL A 2 -45.98 5.72 19.45
CA VAL A 2 -44.84 5.64 18.52
C VAL A 2 -45.03 4.39 17.66
N THR A 3 -45.24 4.60 16.36
CA THR A 3 -45.39 3.51 15.38
C THR A 3 -44.03 3.16 14.81
N ILE A 4 -43.59 1.91 14.98
CA ILE A 4 -42.29 1.43 14.50
C ILE A 4 -42.50 0.51 13.30
N PRO A 5 -41.95 0.82 12.11
CA PRO A 5 -42.03 -0.07 10.96
C PRO A 5 -41.17 -1.32 11.19
N LEU A 6 -41.75 -2.49 11.00
CA LEU A 6 -41.08 -3.78 11.11
C LEU A 6 -40.87 -4.38 9.71
N ASP A 7 -39.83 -5.19 9.53
CA ASP A 7 -39.70 -6.00 8.32
C ASP A 7 -40.67 -7.19 8.43
N PRO A 8 -41.66 -7.31 7.53
CA PRO A 8 -42.65 -8.38 7.59
C PRO A 8 -42.04 -9.78 7.35
N ARG A 9 -40.80 -9.85 6.84
CA ARG A 9 -40.07 -11.11 6.61
C ARG A 9 -39.33 -11.61 7.85
N LYS A 10 -39.38 -10.87 8.97
CA LYS A 10 -38.71 -11.21 10.23
C LYS A 10 -39.75 -11.39 11.32
N SER A 11 -39.47 -12.27 12.28
CA SER A 11 -40.28 -12.39 13.49
C SER A 11 -40.24 -11.11 14.32
N GLY A 12 -41.21 -10.96 15.23
CA GLY A 12 -41.24 -9.83 16.16
C GLY A 12 -39.96 -9.72 17.01
N LEU A 13 -39.43 -10.86 17.45
CA LEU A 13 -38.20 -10.94 18.25
C LEU A 13 -36.97 -10.53 17.42
N GLU A 14 -36.86 -11.00 16.18
CA GLU A 14 -35.74 -10.65 15.28
C GLU A 14 -35.76 -9.17 14.89
N ASN A 15 -36.96 -8.60 14.64
CA ASN A 15 -37.12 -7.17 14.42
C ASN A 15 -36.67 -6.36 15.65
N ALA A 16 -37.11 -6.75 16.85
CA ALA A 16 -36.72 -6.10 18.09
C ALA A 16 -35.20 -6.16 18.34
N GLN A 17 -34.58 -7.33 18.13
CA GLN A 17 -33.15 -7.53 18.31
C GLN A 17 -32.33 -6.72 17.28
N SER A 18 -32.77 -6.66 16.03
CA SER A 18 -32.13 -5.83 14.99
C SER A 18 -32.19 -4.34 15.32
N LEU A 19 -33.33 -3.86 15.84
CA LEU A 19 -33.49 -2.48 16.28
C LEU A 19 -32.60 -2.17 17.49
N TYR A 20 -32.51 -3.10 18.44
CA TYR A 20 -31.65 -2.98 19.61
C TYR A 20 -30.17 -2.90 19.24
N GLU A 21 -29.68 -3.78 18.38
CA GLU A 21 -28.27 -3.75 17.94
C GLU A 21 -27.96 -2.50 17.11
N ARG A 22 -28.90 -2.02 16.29
CA ARG A 22 -28.77 -0.73 15.60
C ARG A 22 -28.65 0.43 16.59
N ALA A 23 -29.53 0.48 17.60
CA ALA A 23 -29.51 1.52 18.62
C ALA A 23 -28.19 1.49 19.42
N LYS A 24 -27.73 0.30 19.81
CA LYS A 24 -26.45 0.09 20.51
C LYS A 24 -25.26 0.54 19.68
N ARG A 25 -25.21 0.22 18.38
CA ARG A 25 -24.18 0.70 17.46
C ARG A 25 -24.17 2.21 17.33
N LEU A 26 -25.34 2.83 17.16
CA LEU A 26 -25.48 4.29 17.07
C LEU A 26 -25.05 4.97 18.37
N ARG A 27 -25.45 4.42 19.53
CA ARG A 27 -25.07 4.92 20.85
C ARG A 27 -23.55 4.87 21.07
N ARG A 28 -22.89 3.81 20.60
CA ARG A 28 -21.42 3.68 20.66
C ARG A 28 -20.71 4.63 19.68
N GLY A 29 -21.27 4.82 18.48
CA GLY A 29 -20.67 5.65 17.43
C GLY A 29 -20.83 7.15 17.66
N ARG A 30 -21.95 7.58 18.23
CA ARG A 30 -22.27 9.00 18.48
C ARG A 30 -21.14 9.80 19.16
N PRO A 31 -20.56 9.37 20.30
CA PRO A 31 -19.48 10.13 20.95
C PRO A 31 -18.17 10.19 20.13
N LEU A 32 -17.96 9.27 19.18
CA LEU A 32 -16.80 9.33 18.28
C LEU A 32 -17.01 10.36 17.18
N VAL A 33 -18.21 10.37 16.59
CA VAL A 33 -18.60 11.35 15.57
C VAL A 33 -18.64 12.76 16.15
N GLU A 34 -19.23 12.93 17.33
CA GLU A 34 -19.27 14.22 18.05
C GLU A 34 -17.85 14.74 18.32
N ARG A 35 -16.93 13.90 18.82
CA ARG A 35 -15.53 14.29 19.03
C ARG A 35 -14.82 14.69 17.74
N LYS A 36 -15.04 13.95 16.65
CA LYS A 36 -14.49 14.28 15.34
C LYS A 36 -15.03 15.61 14.82
N MET A 37 -16.34 15.83 14.95
CA MET A 37 -17.01 17.06 14.54
C MET A 37 -16.46 18.27 15.30
N GLN A 38 -16.36 18.19 16.63
CA GLN A 38 -15.78 19.25 17.45
C GLN A 38 -14.33 19.56 17.07
N ARG A 39 -13.53 18.53 16.76
CA ARG A 39 -12.15 18.72 16.31
C ARG A 39 -12.11 19.50 14.99
N LEU A 40 -12.87 19.04 13.99
CA LEU A 40 -12.92 19.68 12.67
C LEU A 40 -13.45 21.12 12.75
N GLN A 41 -14.46 21.39 13.58
CA GLN A 41 -14.96 22.75 13.80
C GLN A 41 -13.89 23.69 14.37
N ARG A 42 -13.05 23.20 15.30
CA ARG A 42 -11.90 23.98 15.81
C ARG A 42 -10.84 24.22 14.73
N GLU A 43 -10.60 23.24 13.88
CA GLU A 43 -9.65 23.36 12.76
C GLU A 43 -10.13 24.40 11.75
N VAL A 44 -11.41 24.34 11.35
CA VAL A 44 -12.03 25.32 10.44
C VAL A 44 -11.95 26.73 11.02
N LYS A 45 -12.31 26.91 12.29
CA LYS A 45 -12.25 28.22 12.96
C LYS A 45 -10.84 28.81 12.94
N ALA A 46 -9.83 28.00 13.29
CA ALA A 46 -8.45 28.45 13.29
C ALA A 46 -7.94 28.81 11.88
N LEU A 47 -8.35 28.09 10.85
CA LEU A 47 -8.02 28.42 9.45
C LEU A 47 -8.72 29.70 8.98
N GLN A 48 -9.97 29.94 9.37
CA GLN A 48 -10.69 31.17 9.08
C GLN A 48 -10.04 32.39 9.75
N GLU A 49 -9.67 32.27 11.03
CA GLU A 49 -8.94 33.31 11.75
C GLU A 49 -7.59 33.63 11.08
N GLY A 50 -6.85 32.59 10.65
CA GLY A 50 -5.62 32.77 9.89
C GLY A 50 -5.83 33.46 8.54
N LEU A 51 -6.93 33.16 7.84
CA LEU A 51 -7.26 33.82 6.58
C LEU A 51 -7.54 35.32 6.78
N THR A 52 -8.35 35.68 7.79
CA THR A 52 -8.65 37.08 8.11
C THR A 52 -7.39 37.86 8.51
N GLN A 53 -6.47 37.25 9.26
CA GLN A 53 -5.19 37.87 9.58
C GLN A 53 -4.39 38.19 8.31
N MET A 54 -4.29 37.22 7.40
CA MET A 54 -3.60 37.41 6.11
C MET A 54 -4.23 38.52 5.27
N GLU A 55 -5.56 38.60 5.22
CA GLU A 55 -6.28 39.67 4.52
C GLU A 55 -6.01 41.06 5.12
N ASN A 56 -5.78 41.12 6.43
CA ASN A 56 -5.43 42.35 7.15
C ASN A 56 -3.94 42.70 7.11
N GLY A 57 -3.10 41.91 6.42
CA GLY A 57 -1.66 42.12 6.35
C GLY A 57 -0.89 41.70 7.61
N GLU A 58 -1.57 41.10 8.57
CA GLU A 58 -0.99 40.49 9.75
C GLU A 58 -0.60 39.04 9.37
N GLY A 59 0.68 38.69 9.46
CA GLY A 59 1.15 37.35 9.08
C GLY A 59 0.31 36.23 9.72
N MET A 60 0.23 35.08 9.03
CA MET A 60 -0.59 33.94 9.47
C MET A 60 -0.17 33.44 10.86
N SER A 61 -1.14 33.20 11.76
CA SER A 61 -0.87 32.60 13.07
C SER A 61 -0.28 31.18 13.00
N ASP A 62 0.61 30.85 13.95
CA ASP A 62 1.25 29.52 14.08
C ASP A 62 0.23 28.38 14.18
N ARG A 63 -0.94 28.65 14.76
CA ARG A 63 -2.03 27.69 14.91
C ARG A 63 -2.69 27.37 13.58
N ALA A 64 -2.91 28.36 12.72
CA ALA A 64 -3.40 28.14 11.36
C ALA A 64 -2.32 27.46 10.50
N ALA A 65 -1.06 27.89 10.65
CA ALA A 65 0.08 27.30 9.95
C ALA A 65 0.26 25.80 10.22
N ALA A 66 0.07 25.36 11.47
CA ALA A 66 0.17 23.95 11.86
C ALA A 66 -0.99 23.07 11.34
N LEU A 67 -2.11 23.68 10.96
CA LEU A 67 -3.30 23.01 10.44
C LEU A 67 -3.37 22.99 8.92
N LEU A 68 -2.62 23.88 8.26
CA LEU A 68 -2.40 23.72 6.83
C LEU A 68 -1.82 22.32 6.61
N PRO A 69 -2.28 21.60 5.58
CA PRO A 69 -1.50 20.45 5.13
C PRO A 69 -0.10 21.00 4.98
N THR A 70 0.88 20.40 5.67
CA THR A 70 2.27 20.62 5.28
C THR A 70 2.22 20.40 3.78
N LEU A 71 2.37 21.48 2.99
CA LEU A 71 2.67 21.34 1.59
C LEU A 71 3.74 20.27 1.65
N PRO A 72 3.54 19.08 1.04
CA PRO A 72 4.62 18.13 1.02
C PRO A 72 5.76 19.00 0.56
N LYS A 73 6.81 19.13 1.40
CA LYS A 73 8.06 19.75 0.93
C LYS A 73 8.12 19.24 -0.48
N ARG A 74 8.24 20.11 -1.49
CA ARG A 74 8.65 19.65 -2.80
C ARG A 74 9.98 18.96 -2.50
N LYS A 75 9.91 17.70 -2.07
CA LYS A 75 10.82 16.63 -2.37
C LYS A 75 10.80 16.87 -3.84
N ASN A 76 11.86 17.53 -4.29
CA ASN A 76 12.25 17.56 -5.67
C ASN A 76 11.62 16.33 -6.28
N GLU A 77 10.77 16.52 -7.29
CA GLU A 77 10.57 15.45 -8.23
C GLU A 77 11.98 15.03 -8.61
N LEU A 78 12.51 14.06 -7.86
CA LEU A 78 13.75 13.40 -8.06
C LEU A 78 13.39 12.64 -9.31
N ALA A 79 13.65 13.32 -10.43
CA ALA A 79 13.28 13.01 -11.81
C ALA A 79 12.86 11.56 -11.88
N ALA A 80 11.54 11.29 -11.99
CA ALA A 80 10.90 9.98 -11.87
C ALA A 80 11.90 8.83 -12.00
N THR A 81 12.63 8.51 -10.90
CA THR A 81 13.88 7.77 -11.14
C THR A 81 13.49 6.38 -11.58
N SER A 82 13.90 5.93 -12.76
CA SER A 82 13.54 4.63 -13.31
C SER A 82 13.80 3.52 -12.27
N PRO A 83 12.98 2.44 -12.23
CA PRO A 83 13.30 1.28 -11.40
C PRO A 83 14.73 0.82 -11.67
N ARG A 84 15.37 0.14 -10.72
CA ARG A 84 16.69 -0.46 -11.01
C ARG A 84 16.46 -1.53 -12.09
N VAL A 85 17.32 -1.54 -13.10
CA VAL A 85 17.28 -2.54 -14.16
C VAL A 85 18.57 -3.30 -14.12
N HIS A 86 18.46 -4.62 -14.06
CA HIS A 86 19.57 -5.56 -14.10
C HIS A 86 19.37 -6.46 -15.32
N SER A 87 20.49 -6.87 -15.93
CA SER A 87 20.50 -7.91 -16.95
C SER A 87 21.15 -9.14 -16.33
N ILE A 88 20.42 -10.25 -16.25
CA ILE A 88 20.88 -11.51 -15.65
C ILE A 88 20.66 -12.60 -16.70
N ASP A 89 21.74 -13.16 -17.26
CA ASP A 89 21.71 -14.15 -18.34
C ASP A 89 20.77 -13.78 -19.52
N GLY A 90 20.79 -12.51 -19.90
CA GLY A 90 19.95 -11.97 -20.97
C GLY A 90 18.50 -11.63 -20.56
N TYR A 91 18.10 -11.91 -19.33
CA TYR A 91 16.80 -11.51 -18.79
C TYR A 91 16.86 -10.11 -18.18
N THR A 92 15.86 -9.29 -18.52
CA THR A 92 15.69 -7.98 -17.89
C THR A 92 14.98 -8.15 -16.55
N VAL A 93 15.64 -7.77 -15.45
CA VAL A 93 15.10 -7.80 -14.10
C VAL A 93 14.91 -6.38 -13.58
N GLN A 94 13.67 -6.03 -13.24
CA GLN A 94 13.30 -4.70 -12.74
C GLN A 94 13.04 -4.73 -11.24
N VAL A 95 13.65 -3.81 -10.49
CA VAL A 95 13.46 -3.68 -9.03
C VAL A 95 12.90 -2.30 -8.69
N GLY A 96 11.74 -2.28 -8.05
CA GLY A 96 11.10 -1.03 -7.61
C GLY A 96 11.79 -0.45 -6.39
N LYS A 97 12.16 0.85 -6.41
CA LYS A 97 12.84 1.49 -5.27
C LYS A 97 11.89 2.05 -4.22
N ASN A 98 10.60 2.09 -4.52
CA ASN A 98 9.55 2.59 -3.64
C ASN A 98 8.18 2.04 -4.07
N ALA A 99 7.17 2.24 -3.24
CA ALA A 99 5.82 1.73 -3.44
C ALA A 99 5.16 2.16 -4.77
N ARG A 100 5.42 3.38 -5.25
CA ARG A 100 4.90 3.85 -6.56
C ARG A 100 5.58 3.14 -7.72
N GLN A 101 6.89 2.89 -7.61
CA GLN A 101 7.63 2.12 -8.61
C GLN A 101 7.25 0.64 -8.60
N ASN A 102 7.00 0.06 -7.43
CA ASN A 102 6.48 -1.29 -7.29
C ASN A 102 5.18 -1.48 -8.09
N ASP A 103 4.25 -0.52 -7.99
CA ASP A 103 3.03 -0.52 -8.80
C ASP A 103 3.31 -0.33 -10.28
N ALA A 104 4.23 0.59 -10.62
CA ALA A 104 4.55 0.90 -12.00
C ALA A 104 5.16 -0.30 -12.72
N ILE A 105 6.13 -1.00 -12.12
CA ILE A 105 6.75 -2.19 -12.73
C ILE A 105 5.73 -3.30 -12.89
N LEU A 106 4.82 -3.50 -11.91
CA LEU A 106 3.77 -4.50 -12.00
C LEU A 106 2.77 -4.18 -13.12
N ARG A 107 2.37 -2.92 -13.25
CA ARG A 107 1.46 -2.47 -14.32
C ARG A 107 2.10 -2.57 -15.72
N MET A 108 3.40 -2.38 -15.82
CA MET A 108 4.14 -2.55 -17.08
C MET A 108 4.45 -4.03 -17.37
N ALA A 109 4.25 -4.94 -16.42
CA ALA A 109 4.56 -6.36 -16.54
C ALA A 109 3.57 -7.11 -17.43
N ARG A 110 4.04 -8.12 -18.16
CA ARG A 110 3.17 -9.03 -18.90
C ARG A 110 2.62 -10.09 -17.94
N PRO A 111 1.43 -10.67 -18.21
CA PRO A 111 0.82 -11.68 -17.33
C PRO A 111 1.71 -12.90 -17.02
N ASN A 112 2.60 -13.26 -17.94
CA ASN A 112 3.53 -14.39 -17.83
C ASN A 112 4.93 -14.01 -17.31
N ASP A 113 5.21 -12.72 -17.07
CA ASP A 113 6.44 -12.31 -16.39
C ASP A 113 6.44 -12.86 -14.95
N LEU A 114 7.61 -13.10 -14.37
CA LEU A 114 7.73 -13.53 -12.98
C LEU A 114 7.83 -12.33 -12.05
N TRP A 115 7.08 -12.37 -10.96
CA TRP A 115 7.11 -11.42 -9.87
C TRP A 115 7.69 -12.07 -8.62
N LEU A 116 8.55 -11.35 -7.91
CA LEU A 116 9.22 -11.78 -6.70
C LEU A 116 9.16 -10.70 -5.61
N HIS A 117 9.05 -11.14 -4.36
CA HIS A 117 9.03 -10.27 -3.19
C HIS A 117 9.41 -11.03 -1.90
N ALA A 118 10.09 -10.36 -0.97
CA ALA A 118 10.45 -10.96 0.31
C ALA A 118 9.20 -11.20 1.18
N ARG A 119 8.94 -12.45 1.52
CA ARG A 119 7.70 -12.91 2.12
C ARG A 119 7.53 -12.38 3.55
N GLY A 120 6.34 -11.88 3.86
CA GLY A 120 5.98 -11.42 5.21
C GLY A 120 6.63 -10.11 5.67
N VAL A 121 7.50 -9.49 4.87
CA VAL A 121 8.23 -8.27 5.26
C VAL A 121 8.12 -7.16 4.20
N PRO A 122 8.18 -5.87 4.58
CA PRO A 122 8.24 -4.79 3.61
C PRO A 122 9.49 -4.89 2.73
N GLY A 123 9.32 -4.70 1.43
CA GLY A 123 10.41 -4.83 0.46
C GLY A 123 10.06 -4.37 -0.95
N SER A 124 11.03 -4.49 -1.83
CA SER A 124 10.90 -4.10 -3.24
C SER A 124 10.20 -5.17 -4.04
N HIS A 125 9.33 -4.79 -4.97
CA HIS A 125 8.85 -5.72 -5.99
C HIS A 125 9.96 -5.92 -7.00
N VAL A 126 10.17 -7.18 -7.40
CA VAL A 126 11.11 -7.56 -8.45
C VAL A 126 10.33 -8.25 -9.57
N VAL A 127 10.58 -7.88 -10.82
CA VAL A 127 9.93 -8.49 -11.99
C VAL A 127 10.99 -8.94 -12.98
N ILE A 128 10.95 -10.22 -13.36
CA ILE A 128 11.76 -10.80 -14.44
C ILE A 128 10.93 -10.77 -15.72
N ARG A 129 11.43 -10.08 -16.75
CA ARG A 129 10.79 -10.03 -18.07
C ARG A 129 11.14 -11.28 -18.86
N ARG A 130 10.12 -12.11 -19.15
CA ARG A 130 10.33 -13.35 -19.93
C ARG A 130 10.57 -13.09 -21.41
N HIS A 131 10.14 -11.95 -21.94
CA HIS A 131 10.26 -11.59 -23.37
C HIS A 131 9.77 -12.68 -24.36
N GLY A 132 8.90 -13.61 -23.94
CA GLY A 132 8.41 -14.71 -24.77
C GLY A 132 9.09 -16.07 -24.53
N ALA A 133 10.11 -16.13 -23.67
CA ALA A 133 10.68 -17.41 -23.22
C ALA A 133 9.62 -18.24 -22.48
N THR A 134 9.60 -19.54 -22.78
CA THR A 134 8.67 -20.50 -22.16
C THR A 134 8.97 -20.64 -20.66
N GLU A 135 10.25 -20.67 -20.29
CA GLU A 135 10.72 -20.82 -18.91
C GLU A 135 11.89 -19.86 -18.62
N VAL A 136 12.09 -19.55 -17.34
CA VAL A 136 13.23 -18.77 -16.85
C VAL A 136 14.16 -19.74 -16.12
N PRO A 137 15.47 -19.78 -16.45
CA PRO A 137 16.42 -20.63 -15.75
C PRO A 137 16.41 -20.40 -14.25
N GLN A 138 16.64 -21.47 -13.48
CA GLN A 138 16.60 -21.40 -12.02
C GLN A 138 17.66 -20.44 -11.47
N GLU A 139 18.84 -20.33 -12.09
CA GLU A 139 19.87 -19.39 -11.65
C GLU A 139 19.39 -17.94 -11.70
N VAL A 140 18.68 -17.56 -12.77
CA VAL A 140 18.11 -16.22 -12.95
C VAL A 140 17.04 -15.93 -11.89
N ILE A 141 16.20 -16.91 -11.57
CA ILE A 141 15.18 -16.79 -10.52
C ILE A 141 15.85 -16.59 -9.15
N VAL A 142 16.88 -17.38 -8.84
CA VAL A 142 17.64 -17.28 -7.58
C VAL A 142 18.33 -15.92 -7.46
N ALA A 143 18.97 -15.44 -8.53
CA ALA A 143 19.61 -14.13 -8.56
C ALA A 143 18.59 -12.98 -8.34
N ALA A 144 17.43 -13.05 -9.01
CA ALA A 144 16.35 -12.09 -8.81
C ALA A 144 15.76 -12.16 -7.39
N ALA A 145 15.65 -13.36 -6.81
CA ALA A 145 15.18 -13.53 -5.44
C ALA A 145 16.16 -12.91 -4.43
N ARG A 146 17.47 -13.04 -4.65
CA ARG A 146 18.50 -12.34 -3.86
C ARG A 146 18.32 -10.82 -3.94
N LEU A 147 17.99 -10.26 -5.11
CA LEU A 147 17.67 -8.83 -5.22
C LEU A 147 16.44 -8.45 -4.39
N ALA A 148 15.37 -9.26 -4.42
CA ALA A 148 14.17 -9.03 -3.61
C ALA A 148 14.51 -9.04 -2.10
N ALA A 149 15.32 -10.00 -1.67
CA ALA A 149 15.77 -10.12 -0.29
C ALA A 149 16.69 -8.95 0.16
N ARG A 150 17.71 -8.61 -0.65
CA ARG A 150 18.63 -7.47 -0.40
C ARG A 150 17.89 -6.14 -0.26
N HIS A 151 16.82 -5.96 -1.04
CA HIS A 151 16.01 -4.74 -1.04
C HIS A 151 14.74 -4.86 -0.17
N SER A 152 14.81 -5.66 0.89
CA SER A 152 13.76 -5.83 1.90
C SER A 152 14.22 -5.42 3.31
N LYS A 153 13.30 -5.47 4.27
CA LYS A 153 13.61 -5.33 5.69
C LYS A 153 14.44 -6.49 6.25
N ALA A 154 14.37 -7.68 5.64
CA ALA A 154 15.10 -8.88 6.04
C ALA A 154 16.52 -8.98 5.43
N ARG A 155 17.06 -7.90 4.82
CA ARG A 155 18.36 -7.92 4.09
C ARG A 155 19.58 -8.39 4.91
N HIS A 156 19.49 -8.37 6.24
CA HIS A 156 20.56 -8.77 7.15
C HIS A 156 20.33 -10.17 7.75
N GLU A 157 19.25 -10.83 7.37
CA GLU A 157 18.96 -12.20 7.79
C GLU A 157 19.73 -13.18 6.88
N PRO A 158 20.28 -14.26 7.43
CA PRO A 158 21.06 -15.22 6.65
C PRO A 158 20.20 -16.07 5.70
N ARG A 159 18.88 -16.13 5.94
CA ARG A 159 17.91 -16.89 5.15
C ARG A 159 16.63 -16.11 5.05
N VAL A 160 16.27 -15.68 3.85
CA VAL A 160 15.06 -14.92 3.57
C VAL A 160 14.18 -15.73 2.64
N GLU A 161 12.91 -15.91 3.03
CA GLU A 161 11.89 -16.47 2.14
C GLU A 161 11.44 -15.41 1.12
N VAL A 162 11.39 -15.81 -0.14
CA VAL A 162 10.97 -14.99 -1.27
C VAL A 162 9.82 -15.70 -1.98
N SER A 163 8.68 -15.01 -2.06
CA SER A 163 7.55 -15.44 -2.86
C SER A 163 7.89 -15.25 -4.34
N VAL A 164 7.59 -16.25 -5.17
CA VAL A 164 7.76 -16.24 -6.62
C VAL A 164 6.44 -16.64 -7.27
N THR A 165 5.96 -15.86 -8.22
CA THR A 165 4.74 -16.21 -8.98
C THR A 165 4.70 -15.49 -10.31
N GLU A 166 3.85 -15.92 -11.24
CA GLU A 166 3.59 -15.14 -12.44
C GLU A 166 2.72 -13.92 -12.10
N VAL A 167 2.95 -12.81 -12.81
CA VAL A 167 2.24 -11.54 -12.59
C VAL A 167 0.72 -11.68 -12.68
N LYS A 168 0.19 -12.60 -13.49
CA LYS A 168 -1.27 -12.85 -13.58
C LYS A 168 -1.90 -13.34 -12.26
N HIS A 169 -1.10 -13.82 -11.30
CA HIS A 169 -1.57 -14.22 -9.96
C HIS A 169 -1.39 -13.13 -8.91
N VAL A 170 -0.87 -11.96 -9.31
CA VAL A 170 -0.66 -10.81 -8.44
C VAL A 170 -1.80 -9.82 -8.67
N HIS A 171 -2.64 -9.65 -7.67
CA HIS A 171 -3.79 -8.74 -7.73
C HIS A 171 -3.61 -7.54 -6.81
N LYS A 172 -3.88 -6.34 -7.32
CA LYS A 172 -3.99 -5.14 -6.50
C LYS A 172 -5.47 -4.81 -6.25
N PRO A 173 -5.95 -4.87 -4.99
CA PRO A 173 -7.32 -4.50 -4.67
C PRO A 173 -7.62 -3.04 -5.03
N LYS A 174 -8.85 -2.77 -5.48
CA LYS A 174 -9.28 -1.41 -5.83
C LYS A 174 -9.20 -0.51 -4.59
N GLY A 175 -8.49 0.62 -4.72
CA GLY A 175 -8.30 1.58 -3.63
C GLY A 175 -7.19 1.22 -2.64
N ALA A 176 -6.47 0.11 -2.83
CA ALA A 176 -5.33 -0.24 -2.00
C ALA A 176 -4.19 0.80 -2.13
N PRO A 177 -3.46 1.09 -1.04
CA PRO A 177 -2.24 1.88 -1.08
C PRO A 177 -1.23 1.37 -2.11
N PRO A 178 -0.33 2.23 -2.64
CA PRO A 178 0.72 1.79 -3.54
C PRO A 178 1.61 0.69 -2.92
N GLY A 179 2.04 -0.26 -3.73
CA GLY A 179 2.87 -1.39 -3.33
C GLY A 179 2.12 -2.53 -2.66
N LEU A 180 0.84 -2.37 -2.29
CA LEU A 180 0.05 -3.46 -1.72
C LEU A 180 -0.47 -4.38 -2.83
N VAL A 181 -0.20 -5.67 -2.70
CA VAL A 181 -0.68 -6.73 -3.60
C VAL A 181 -1.15 -7.95 -2.80
N ILE A 182 -2.01 -8.75 -3.43
CA ILE A 182 -2.50 -10.04 -2.94
C ILE A 182 -2.10 -11.09 -3.97
N LEU A 183 -1.62 -12.24 -3.50
CA LEU A 183 -1.18 -13.34 -4.35
C LEU A 183 -2.25 -14.44 -4.34
N ALA A 184 -2.67 -14.88 -5.52
CA ALA A 184 -3.60 -16.01 -5.65
C ALA A 184 -2.88 -17.36 -5.52
N ARG A 185 -1.62 -17.43 -5.97
CA ARG A 185 -0.70 -18.57 -5.80
C ARG A 185 0.74 -18.05 -5.74
N GLU A 186 1.57 -18.73 -4.98
CA GLU A 186 3.00 -18.45 -4.86
C GLU A 186 3.77 -19.75 -4.66
N ASP A 187 4.96 -19.81 -5.24
CA ASP A 187 6.02 -20.69 -4.79
C ASP A 187 6.93 -19.92 -3.82
N THR A 188 7.64 -20.62 -2.94
CA THR A 188 8.58 -20.00 -2.00
C THR A 188 10.00 -20.48 -2.27
N LEU A 189 10.94 -19.54 -2.33
CA LEU A 189 12.36 -19.81 -2.42
C LEU A 189 13.10 -19.19 -1.23
N THR A 190 13.98 -19.94 -0.57
CA THR A 190 14.85 -19.39 0.48
C THR A 190 16.19 -19.00 -0.10
N VAL A 191 16.63 -17.76 0.13
CA VAL A 191 17.93 -17.25 -0.34
C VAL A 191 18.71 -16.56 0.78
N ASP A 192 20.04 -16.59 0.69
CA ASP A 192 20.91 -15.71 1.45
C ASP A 192 21.11 -14.41 0.67
N PRO A 193 20.72 -13.24 1.22
CA PRO A 193 20.92 -11.95 0.57
C PRO A 193 22.39 -11.61 0.32
N SER A 194 23.31 -12.12 1.13
CA SER A 194 24.73 -11.79 1.14
C SER A 194 25.59 -12.70 0.26
N ALA A 195 25.07 -13.87 -0.14
CA ALA A 195 25.78 -14.80 -1.01
C ALA A 195 26.18 -14.12 -2.33
N LEU A 196 27.49 -14.10 -2.60
CA LEU A 196 28.07 -13.67 -3.86
C LEU A 196 27.70 -14.68 -4.96
N GLU A 197 27.48 -14.19 -6.19
CA GLU A 197 27.44 -15.06 -7.36
C GLU A 197 28.88 -15.51 -7.64
N GLU A 198 29.14 -16.82 -7.54
CA GLU A 198 30.32 -17.39 -8.20
C GLU A 198 30.09 -17.23 -9.70
N ARG A 199 31.08 -16.63 -10.37
CA ARG A 199 31.05 -16.20 -11.76
C ARG A 199 30.93 -17.36 -12.74
#